data_AF-A0A7V0V2G4-F1
#
_entry.id   AF-A0A7V0V2G4-F1
#
_cell.length_a   1.000
_cell.length_b   1.000
_cell.length_c   1.000
_cell.angle_alpha   90.00
_cell.angle_beta   90.00
_cell.angle_gamma   90.00
#
_symmetry.space_group_name_H-M   'P 1'
#
loop_
_entity.id
_entity.type
_entity.pdbx_description
1 polymer ?
#
loop_
_entity_poly.entity_id
_entity_poly.type
_entity_poly.pdbx_seq_one_letter_code
_entity_poly.pdbx_strand_id
1 'polypeptide(L)'
;RLAELREQEQRAAGHVLGVRQIRFLHYRDGELQPSLRLRGDIVREVRRFRPDVVITTDPTTRFARGIYPNHVDHRVVGDVTLDALFPAAGTRLYYPEHLVEGLEPHQVSEAYLAVTNEPDFWVDTTDFIDLKIAALACHASQIADMPALERRIREGVDPRFPSSDGRPRYAEGFRRIVIRR
;
A
#
# COMPACT_ATOMS: atom_id res chain seq x y z
N ARG A 1 5.05 -19.40 -13.78
CA ARG A 1 6.32 -19.65 -13.05
C ARG A 1 6.73 -18.46 -12.18
N LEU A 2 7.18 -17.30 -12.70
CA LEU A 2 7.60 -16.18 -11.83
C LEU A 2 6.44 -15.53 -11.06
N ALA A 3 5.30 -15.29 -11.71
CA ALA A 3 4.12 -14.72 -11.06
C ALA A 3 3.61 -15.60 -9.91
N GLU A 4 3.45 -16.91 -10.15
CA GLU A 4 3.04 -17.89 -9.15
C GLU A 4 4.01 -17.95 -7.95
N LEU A 5 5.32 -17.87 -8.20
CA LEU A 5 6.33 -17.80 -7.14
C LEU A 5 6.13 -16.54 -6.29
N ARG A 6 6.10 -15.35 -6.91
CA ARG A 6 5.93 -14.07 -6.18
C ARG A 6 4.60 -14.00 -5.44
N GLU A 7 3.59 -14.68 -5.96
CA GLU A 7 2.30 -14.88 -5.29
C GLU A 7 2.40 -15.71 -4.01
N GLN A 8 3.19 -16.79 -4.03
CA GLN A 8 3.46 -17.61 -2.84
C GLN A 8 4.27 -16.81 -1.81
N GLU A 9 5.29 -16.07 -2.25
CA GLU A 9 6.08 -15.17 -1.40
C GLU A 9 5.21 -14.11 -0.73
N GLN A 10 4.30 -13.46 -1.48
CA GLN A 10 3.37 -12.47 -0.94
C GLN A 10 2.41 -13.07 0.10
N ARG A 11 1.95 -14.31 -0.10
CA ARG A 11 1.12 -15.03 0.89
C ARG A 11 1.92 -15.37 2.14
N ALA A 12 3.17 -15.79 2.01
CA ALA A 12 4.04 -16.05 3.14
C ALA A 12 4.32 -14.77 3.96
N ALA A 13 4.66 -13.66 3.29
CA ALA A 13 4.81 -12.36 3.93
C ALA A 13 3.53 -11.91 4.64
N GLY A 14 2.38 -12.08 3.99
CA GLY A 14 1.07 -11.82 4.60
C GLY A 14 0.82 -12.64 5.86
N HIS A 15 1.15 -13.94 5.85
CA HIS A 15 1.03 -14.79 7.04
C HIS A 15 1.92 -14.29 8.19
N VAL A 16 3.17 -13.89 7.92
CA VAL A 16 4.06 -13.29 8.92
C VAL A 16 3.42 -12.04 9.54
N LEU A 17 2.83 -11.18 8.72
CA LEU A 17 2.19 -9.93 9.16
C LEU A 17 0.78 -10.12 9.79
N GLY A 18 0.25 -11.35 9.82
CA GLY A 18 -1.12 -11.61 10.28
C GLY A 18 -2.22 -11.15 9.31
N VAL A 19 -1.89 -10.93 8.04
CA VAL A 19 -2.85 -10.60 6.97
C VAL A 19 -3.75 -11.81 6.70
N ARG A 20 -5.06 -11.61 6.83
CA ARG A 20 -6.05 -12.70 6.69
C ARG A 20 -6.45 -13.00 5.26
N GLN A 21 -6.39 -12.01 4.37
CA GLN A 21 -6.86 -12.13 3.00
C GLN A 21 -5.97 -11.33 2.06
N ILE A 22 -5.63 -11.93 0.91
CA ILE A 22 -4.91 -11.28 -0.18
C ILE A 22 -5.68 -11.58 -1.47
N ARG A 23 -5.91 -10.54 -2.27
CA ARG A 23 -6.55 -10.66 -3.58
C ARG A 23 -5.60 -10.14 -4.65
N PHE A 24 -5.36 -10.98 -5.65
CA PHE A 24 -4.54 -10.64 -6.80
C PHE A 24 -5.47 -10.24 -7.94
N LEU A 25 -5.29 -9.02 -8.46
CA LEU A 25 -6.06 -8.53 -9.62
C LEU A 25 -5.45 -8.99 -10.96
N HIS A 26 -4.25 -9.59 -10.92
CA HIS A 26 -3.56 -10.19 -12.06
C HIS A 26 -3.35 -9.26 -13.28
N TYR A 27 -3.19 -7.95 -13.04
CA TYR A 27 -2.63 -7.05 -14.04
C TYR A 27 -1.14 -7.34 -14.24
N ARG A 28 -0.65 -7.12 -15.46
CA ARG A 28 0.76 -7.34 -15.79
C ARG A 28 1.64 -6.24 -15.20
N ASP A 29 2.74 -6.66 -14.57
CA ASP A 29 3.78 -5.80 -14.01
C ASP A 29 4.42 -4.94 -15.11
N GLY A 30 4.52 -3.64 -14.90
CA GLY A 30 5.05 -2.66 -15.86
C GLY A 30 4.08 -2.23 -16.96
N GLU A 31 2.87 -2.79 -17.01
CA GLU A 31 1.87 -2.53 -18.05
C GLU A 31 0.61 -1.83 -17.51
N LEU A 32 0.58 -1.43 -16.24
CA LEU A 32 -0.58 -0.78 -15.64
C LEU A 32 -0.90 0.56 -16.32
N GLN A 33 -2.16 0.73 -16.71
CA GLN A 33 -2.69 1.95 -17.31
C GLN A 33 -3.89 2.46 -16.48
N PRO A 34 -4.02 3.78 -16.33
CA PRO A 34 -5.22 4.36 -15.72
C PRO A 34 -6.42 4.05 -16.60
N SER A 35 -7.34 3.22 -16.11
CA SER A 35 -8.48 2.77 -16.87
C SER A 35 -9.73 2.63 -16.01
N LEU A 36 -10.89 2.81 -16.62
CA LEU A 36 -12.18 2.59 -15.96
C LEU A 36 -12.33 1.16 -15.45
N ARG A 37 -11.70 0.19 -16.12
CA ARG A 37 -11.67 -1.21 -15.69
C ARG A 37 -10.91 -1.38 -14.38
N LEU A 38 -9.66 -0.88 -14.31
CA LEU A 38 -8.86 -0.94 -13.09
C LEU A 38 -9.56 -0.24 -11.93
N ARG A 39 -10.14 0.94 -12.17
CA ARG A 39 -10.93 1.66 -11.16
C ARG A 39 -12.13 0.83 -10.71
N GLY A 40 -12.84 0.18 -11.63
CA GLY A 40 -13.96 -0.70 -11.32
C GLY A 40 -13.55 -1.89 -10.45
N ASP A 41 -12.43 -2.54 -10.77
CA ASP A 41 -11.91 -3.67 -10.00
C ASP A 41 -11.50 -3.23 -8.58
N ILE A 42 -10.92 -2.04 -8.41
CA ILE A 42 -10.63 -1.47 -7.07
C ILE A 42 -11.93 -1.12 -6.33
N VAL A 43 -12.90 -0.46 -6.99
CA VAL A 43 -14.22 -0.15 -6.40
C VAL A 43 -14.92 -1.42 -5.93
N ARG A 44 -14.85 -2.49 -6.71
CA ARG A 44 -15.43 -3.79 -6.36
C ARG A 44 -14.85 -4.31 -5.04
N GLU A 45 -13.53 -4.24 -4.88
CA GLU A 45 -12.87 -4.70 -3.65
C GLU A 45 -13.12 -3.78 -2.45
N VAL A 46 -13.20 -2.46 -2.65
CA VAL A 46 -13.61 -1.52 -1.59
C VAL A 46 -15.03 -1.80 -1.11
N ARG A 47 -15.98 -2.02 -2.02
CA ARG A 47 -17.38 -2.34 -1.65
C ARG A 47 -17.51 -3.71 -0.98
N ARG A 48 -16.67 -4.68 -1.38
CA ARG A 48 -16.62 -6.02 -0.79
C ARG A 48 -16.04 -6.02 0.62
N PHE A 49 -14.88 -5.40 0.81
CA PHE A 49 -14.15 -5.41 2.08
C PHE A 49 -14.68 -4.36 3.07
N ARG A 50 -15.24 -3.26 2.56
CA ARG A 50 -15.77 -2.14 3.34
C ARG A 50 -14.76 -1.51 4.32
N PRO A 51 -13.57 -1.09 3.86
CA PRO A 51 -12.52 -0.56 4.74
C PRO A 51 -12.82 0.84 5.28
N ASP A 52 -12.43 1.11 6.53
CA ASP A 52 -12.38 2.47 7.07
C ASP A 52 -11.21 3.28 6.50
N VAL A 53 -10.07 2.61 6.31
CA VAL A 53 -8.81 3.19 5.84
C VAL A 53 -8.26 2.40 4.66
N VAL A 54 -7.76 3.10 3.65
CA VAL A 54 -7.04 2.50 2.51
C VAL A 54 -5.61 3.04 2.46
N ILE A 55 -4.63 2.14 2.41
CA ILE A 55 -3.22 2.49 2.20
C ILE A 55 -2.90 2.28 0.72
N THR A 56 -2.32 3.29 0.06
CA THR A 56 -1.87 3.20 -1.33
C THR A 56 -0.63 4.07 -1.53
N THR A 57 -0.12 4.18 -2.75
CA THR A 57 1.05 5.01 -3.10
C THR A 57 0.63 6.43 -3.45
N ASP A 58 1.49 7.40 -3.15
CA ASP A 58 1.31 8.79 -3.58
C ASP A 58 1.54 8.93 -5.11
N PRO A 59 0.51 9.26 -5.91
CA PRO A 59 0.65 9.38 -7.36
C PRO A 59 1.49 10.60 -7.79
N THR A 60 1.65 11.59 -6.92
CA THR A 60 2.40 12.82 -7.22
C THR A 60 3.91 12.62 -7.12
N THR A 61 4.36 11.57 -6.43
CA THR A 61 5.78 11.29 -6.27
C THR A 61 6.38 10.72 -7.55
N ARG A 62 6.95 11.60 -8.39
CA ARG A 62 7.70 11.21 -9.61
C ARG A 62 9.16 10.87 -9.32
N PHE A 63 9.78 11.55 -8.37
CA PHE A 63 11.17 11.36 -7.95
C PHE A 63 11.16 10.95 -6.48
N ALA A 64 11.13 9.64 -6.23
CA ALA A 64 11.02 9.13 -4.87
C ALA A 64 12.32 9.42 -4.11
N ARG A 65 12.19 10.03 -2.93
CA ARG A 65 13.33 10.44 -2.08
C ARG A 65 14.33 11.36 -2.79
N GLY A 66 13.93 11.98 -3.90
CA GLY A 66 14.79 12.82 -4.75
C GLY A 66 15.91 12.08 -5.49
N ILE A 67 15.95 10.74 -5.45
CA ILE A 67 17.12 9.95 -5.89
C ILE A 67 16.83 8.96 -7.03
N TYR A 68 15.57 8.57 -7.25
CA TYR A 68 15.24 7.69 -8.37
C TYR A 68 13.84 7.96 -8.95
N PRO A 69 13.63 7.68 -10.26
CA PRO A 69 12.31 7.71 -10.87
C PRO A 69 11.39 6.70 -10.20
N ASN A 70 10.23 7.15 -9.73
CA ASN A 70 9.22 6.24 -9.19
C ASN A 70 8.68 5.35 -10.33
N HIS A 71 8.32 4.12 -10.00
CA HIS A 71 7.75 3.20 -10.99
C HIS A 71 6.40 3.72 -11.50
N VAL A 72 6.10 3.51 -12.78
CA VAL A 72 4.83 3.98 -13.37
C VAL A 72 3.63 3.31 -12.71
N ASP A 73 3.71 2.01 -12.45
CA ASP A 73 2.64 1.26 -11.77
C ASP A 73 2.33 1.82 -10.39
N HIS A 74 3.33 2.26 -9.61
CA HIS A 74 3.07 2.91 -8.31
C HIS A 74 2.24 4.18 -8.48
N ARG A 75 2.54 4.99 -9.49
CA ARG A 75 1.76 6.21 -9.73
C ARG A 75 0.34 5.89 -10.21
N VAL A 76 0.20 4.95 -11.13
CA VAL A 76 -1.10 4.54 -11.67
C VAL A 76 -1.99 3.92 -10.57
N VAL A 77 -1.44 3.04 -9.72
CA VAL A 77 -2.20 2.46 -8.60
C VAL A 77 -2.64 3.54 -7.63
N GLY A 78 -1.76 4.47 -7.26
CA GLY A 78 -2.11 5.60 -6.39
C GLY A 78 -3.26 6.43 -6.94
N ASP A 79 -3.12 6.86 -8.20
CA ASP A 79 -4.07 7.73 -8.89
C ASP A 79 -5.45 7.09 -9.03
N VAL A 80 -5.47 5.85 -9.56
CA VAL A 80 -6.73 5.12 -9.79
C VAL A 80 -7.38 4.69 -8.48
N THR A 81 -6.60 4.43 -7.42
CA THR A 81 -7.15 4.16 -6.09
C THR A 81 -7.87 5.39 -5.57
N LEU A 82 -7.28 6.58 -5.63
CA LEU A 82 -7.94 7.80 -5.15
C LEU A 82 -9.26 8.09 -5.87
N ASP A 83 -9.26 7.95 -7.20
CA ASP A 83 -10.47 8.03 -8.03
C ASP A 83 -11.53 6.97 -7.66
N ALA A 84 -11.09 5.78 -7.24
CA ALA A 84 -11.97 4.72 -6.75
C ALA A 84 -12.57 5.10 -5.38
N LEU A 85 -11.79 5.66 -4.46
CA LEU A 85 -12.24 5.99 -3.11
C LEU A 85 -13.25 7.15 -3.10
N PHE A 86 -13.05 8.16 -3.94
CA PHE A 86 -13.97 9.28 -4.06
C PHE A 86 -14.09 9.78 -5.51
N PRO A 87 -15.31 9.87 -6.08
CA PRO A 87 -16.61 9.53 -5.48
C PRO A 87 -17.04 8.07 -5.71
N ALA A 88 -16.27 7.24 -6.43
CA ALA A 88 -16.82 6.05 -7.08
C ALA A 88 -17.32 4.94 -6.12
N ALA A 89 -16.53 4.58 -5.10
CA ALA A 89 -16.90 3.52 -4.17
C ALA A 89 -18.17 3.84 -3.36
N GLY A 90 -18.33 5.12 -2.98
CA GLY A 90 -19.47 5.61 -2.20
C GLY A 90 -20.73 5.95 -3.01
N THR A 91 -20.68 5.90 -4.35
CA THR A 91 -21.77 6.40 -5.21
C THR A 91 -22.40 5.28 -6.04
N ARG A 92 -23.74 5.10 -5.92
CA ARG A 92 -24.50 4.07 -6.67
C ARG A 92 -24.39 4.18 -8.20
N LEU A 93 -24.25 5.39 -8.72
CA LEU A 93 -24.17 5.65 -10.17
C LEU A 93 -22.85 5.18 -10.80
N TYR A 94 -21.81 4.97 -9.99
CA TYR A 94 -20.55 4.39 -10.45
C TYR A 94 -20.62 2.87 -10.37
N TYR A 95 -20.32 2.20 -11.49
CA TYR A 95 -20.31 0.74 -11.60
C TYR A 95 -21.61 0.10 -11.09
N PRO A 96 -22.79 0.44 -11.65
CA PRO A 96 -24.08 -0.10 -11.22
C PRO A 96 -24.16 -1.62 -11.34
N GLU A 97 -23.38 -2.24 -12.23
CA GLU A 97 -23.25 -3.69 -12.35
C GLU A 97 -22.79 -4.38 -11.05
N HIS A 98 -22.03 -3.70 -10.21
CA HIS A 98 -21.62 -4.23 -8.90
C HIS A 98 -22.81 -4.43 -7.95
N LEU A 99 -23.90 -3.68 -8.13
CA LEU A 99 -25.12 -3.84 -7.33
C LEU A 99 -25.79 -5.19 -7.62
N VAL A 100 -25.67 -5.70 -8.85
CA VAL A 100 -26.16 -7.04 -9.22
C VAL A 100 -25.36 -8.14 -8.49
N GLU A 101 -24.09 -7.88 -8.18
CA GLU A 101 -23.24 -8.73 -7.34
C GLU A 101 -23.54 -8.59 -5.83
N GLY A 102 -24.51 -7.75 -5.44
CA GLY A 102 -24.82 -7.45 -4.04
C GLY A 102 -23.82 -6.51 -3.36
N LEU A 103 -22.96 -5.84 -4.14
CA LEU A 103 -21.92 -4.94 -3.61
C LEU A 103 -22.46 -3.51 -3.50
N GLU A 104 -23.03 -3.22 -2.34
CA GLU A 104 -23.54 -1.90 -1.98
C GLU A 104 -22.41 -0.86 -1.83
N PRO A 105 -22.69 0.44 -2.10
CA PRO A 105 -21.69 1.48 -1.94
C PRO A 105 -21.07 1.50 -0.54
N HIS A 106 -19.80 1.88 -0.50
CA HIS A 106 -19.04 2.04 0.73
C HIS A 106 -18.19 3.28 0.64
N GLN A 107 -18.39 4.21 1.58
CA GLN A 107 -17.59 5.42 1.67
C GLN A 107 -16.43 5.18 2.63
N VAL A 108 -15.21 5.15 2.09
CA VAL A 108 -13.98 5.08 2.89
C VAL A 108 -13.79 6.40 3.64
N SER A 109 -13.29 6.31 4.87
CA SER A 109 -13.09 7.48 5.74
C SER A 109 -11.76 8.17 5.42
N GLU A 110 -10.69 7.41 5.27
CA GLU A 110 -9.33 7.94 5.11
C GLU A 110 -8.48 7.16 4.11
N ALA A 111 -7.51 7.85 3.51
CA ALA A 111 -6.45 7.23 2.72
C ALA A 111 -5.07 7.64 3.22
N TYR A 112 -4.14 6.69 3.35
CA TYR A 112 -2.75 6.92 3.72
C TYR A 112 -1.86 6.67 2.51
N LEU A 113 -1.19 7.72 2.02
CA LEU A 113 -0.34 7.63 0.85
C LEU A 113 1.11 7.39 1.28
N ALA A 114 1.61 6.18 1.02
CA ALA A 114 3.00 5.80 1.18
C ALA A 114 3.84 6.31 0.01
N VAL A 115 5.17 6.22 0.14
CA VAL A 115 6.13 6.67 -0.90
C VAL A 115 5.93 8.15 -1.26
N THR A 116 5.42 8.95 -0.32
CA THR A 116 5.25 10.40 -0.49
C THR A 116 6.56 11.15 -0.19
N ASN A 117 6.78 12.27 -0.87
CA ASN A 117 7.81 13.23 -0.50
C ASN A 117 7.34 14.24 0.57
N GLU A 118 6.04 14.28 0.86
CA GLU A 118 5.41 15.23 1.79
C GLU A 118 4.59 14.52 2.88
N PRO A 119 5.21 13.64 3.69
CA PRO A 119 4.51 12.99 4.78
C PRO A 119 4.02 14.02 5.81
N ASP A 120 2.80 13.84 6.31
CA ASP A 120 2.17 14.64 7.36
C ASP A 120 1.55 13.80 8.49
N PHE A 121 1.67 12.47 8.38
CA PHE A 121 1.17 11.50 9.35
C PHE A 121 2.21 10.40 9.57
N TRP A 122 2.46 10.04 10.83
CA TRP A 122 3.46 9.03 11.19
C TRP A 122 2.89 7.98 12.13
N VAL A 123 3.26 6.73 11.87
CA VAL A 123 2.93 5.58 12.71
C VAL A 123 4.22 5.05 13.34
N ASP A 124 4.26 4.96 14.67
CA ASP A 124 5.36 4.30 15.38
C ASP A 124 5.37 2.81 15.05
N THR A 125 6.49 2.34 14.52
CA THR A 125 6.71 0.94 14.13
C THR A 125 7.88 0.30 14.87
N THR A 126 8.33 0.93 15.97
CA THR A 126 9.51 0.52 16.73
C THR A 126 9.45 -0.96 17.13
N ASP A 127 8.32 -1.39 17.68
CA ASP A 127 8.13 -2.77 18.16
C ASP A 127 7.89 -3.78 17.03
N PHE A 128 7.84 -3.33 15.78
CA PHE A 128 7.48 -4.13 14.60
C PHE A 128 8.60 -4.27 13.57
N ILE A 129 9.81 -3.75 13.85
CA ILE A 129 10.92 -3.82 12.89
C ILE A 129 11.33 -5.25 12.57
N ASP A 130 11.41 -6.13 13.57
CA ASP A 130 11.75 -7.54 13.33
C ASP A 130 10.67 -8.25 12.49
N LEU A 131 9.40 -7.91 12.74
CA LEU A 131 8.27 -8.43 11.97
C LEU A 131 8.33 -7.96 10.50
N LYS A 132 8.66 -6.69 10.27
CA LYS A 132 8.86 -6.11 8.94
C LYS A 132 10.00 -6.80 8.20
N ILE A 133 11.13 -7.01 8.86
CA ILE A 133 12.30 -7.70 8.28
C ILE A 133 11.92 -9.14 7.90
N ALA A 134 11.24 -9.86 8.80
CA ALA A 134 10.79 -11.23 8.54
C ALA A 134 9.82 -11.32 7.35
N ALA A 135 8.88 -10.38 7.23
CA ALA A 135 7.95 -10.32 6.10
C ALA A 135 8.67 -10.01 4.79
N LEU A 136 9.63 -9.08 4.80
CA LEU A 136 10.45 -8.76 3.62
C LEU A 136 11.28 -9.97 3.17
N ALA A 137 11.86 -10.72 4.11
CA ALA A 137 12.66 -11.90 3.82
C ALA A 137 11.89 -13.01 3.07
N CYS A 138 10.55 -13.00 3.11
CA CYS A 138 9.74 -13.92 2.31
C CYS A 138 9.86 -13.68 0.80
N HIS A 139 10.29 -12.50 0.36
CA HIS A 139 10.43 -12.13 -1.07
C HIS A 139 11.81 -12.50 -1.63
N ALA A 140 12.18 -13.78 -1.50
CA ALA A 140 13.51 -14.29 -1.86
C ALA A 140 13.86 -14.04 -3.34
N SER A 141 12.89 -14.09 -4.25
CA SER A 141 13.12 -13.82 -5.67
C SER A 141 13.37 -12.33 -5.98
N GLN A 142 13.18 -11.43 -5.01
CA GLN A 142 13.29 -9.98 -5.19
C GLN A 142 14.47 -9.37 -4.43
N ILE A 143 14.89 -10.00 -3.34
CA ILE A 143 15.93 -9.46 -2.45
C ILE A 143 17.19 -10.31 -2.61
N ALA A 144 18.15 -9.78 -3.37
CA ALA A 144 19.43 -10.44 -3.61
C ALA A 144 20.33 -10.49 -2.36
N ASP A 145 20.26 -9.45 -1.50
CA ASP A 145 21.07 -9.34 -0.28
C ASP A 145 20.18 -8.91 0.91
N MET A 146 19.60 -9.91 1.57
CA MET A 146 18.75 -9.70 2.74
C MET A 146 19.54 -9.12 3.94
N PRO A 147 20.76 -9.59 4.27
CA PRO A 147 21.56 -8.96 5.33
C PRO A 147 21.84 -7.47 5.10
N ALA A 148 22.12 -7.04 3.87
CA ALA A 148 22.31 -5.62 3.57
C ALA A 148 21.00 -4.81 3.66
N LEU A 149 19.86 -5.39 3.28
CA LEU A 149 18.56 -4.75 3.50
C LEU A 149 18.24 -4.60 4.99
N GLU A 150 18.46 -5.65 5.80
CA GLU A 150 18.26 -5.61 7.25
C GLU A 150 19.09 -4.50 7.90
N ARG A 151 20.40 -4.41 7.59
CA ARG A 151 21.25 -3.32 8.12
C ARG A 151 20.67 -1.95 7.78
N ARG A 152 20.30 -1.71 6.52
CA ARG A 152 19.70 -0.44 6.09
C ARG A 152 18.39 -0.11 6.82
N ILE A 153 17.55 -1.11 7.10
CA ILE A 153 16.32 -0.93 7.87
C ILE A 153 16.64 -0.51 9.30
N ARG A 154 17.58 -1.21 9.96
CA ARG A 154 17.94 -0.93 11.35
C ARG A 154 18.69 0.40 11.52
N GLU A 155 19.47 0.80 10.53
CA GLU A 155 20.12 2.12 10.46
C GLU A 155 19.14 3.27 10.20
N GLY A 156 17.96 2.97 9.66
CA GLY A 156 16.90 3.93 9.34
C GLY A 156 16.13 4.46 10.55
N VAL A 157 16.82 4.76 11.65
CA VAL A 157 16.26 5.35 12.87
C VAL A 157 15.65 6.72 12.54
N ASP A 158 14.45 7.00 13.04
CA ASP A 158 13.76 8.25 12.73
C ASP A 158 14.21 9.37 13.70
N PRO A 159 14.89 10.41 13.21
CA PRO A 159 15.41 11.49 14.07
C PRO A 159 14.29 12.34 14.70
N ARG A 160 13.04 12.26 14.19
CA ARG A 160 11.88 12.96 14.75
C ARG A 160 11.37 12.33 16.04
N PHE A 161 11.74 11.08 16.31
CA PHE A 161 11.35 10.35 17.51
C PHE A 161 12.59 10.06 18.34
N PRO A 162 13.20 11.08 18.98
CA PRO A 162 14.40 10.88 19.78
C PRO A 162 14.09 9.97 20.97
N SER A 163 15.02 9.07 21.25
CA SER A 163 14.87 8.10 22.31
C SER A 163 15.42 8.62 23.63
N SER A 164 14.59 8.66 24.67
CA SER A 164 15.03 8.99 26.03
C SER A 164 15.70 7.82 26.75
N ASP A 165 15.44 6.58 26.30
CA ASP A 165 15.97 5.34 26.89
C ASP A 165 17.12 4.72 26.06
N GLY A 166 17.59 5.43 25.03
CA GLY A 166 18.66 4.99 24.14
C GLY A 166 18.26 3.91 23.13
N ARG A 167 16.99 3.47 23.13
CA ARG A 167 16.50 2.49 22.14
C ARG A 167 16.21 3.15 20.79
N PRO A 168 16.61 2.56 19.66
CA PRO A 168 16.27 3.13 18.35
C PRO A 168 14.76 3.21 18.18
N ARG A 169 14.28 4.29 17.55
CA ARG A 169 12.86 4.52 17.23
C ARG A 169 12.66 4.51 15.73
N TYR A 170 11.54 3.93 15.31
CA TYR A 170 11.21 3.78 13.90
C TYR A 170 9.77 4.23 13.66
N ALA A 171 9.56 4.92 12.54
CA ALA A 171 8.24 5.32 12.12
C ALA A 171 8.08 5.20 10.61
N GLU A 172 6.86 4.94 10.18
CA GLU A 172 6.47 5.00 8.79
C GLU A 172 5.63 6.25 8.54
N GLY A 173 6.06 7.06 7.56
CA GLY A 173 5.43 8.33 7.20
C GLY A 173 4.50 8.17 6.00
N PHE A 174 3.34 8.80 6.09
CA PHE A 174 2.31 8.83 5.06
C PHE A 174 1.81 10.26 4.85
N ARG A 175 1.25 10.53 3.68
CA ARG A 175 0.34 11.66 3.48
C ARG A 175 -1.08 11.21 3.79
N ARG A 176 -1.73 11.79 4.80
CA ARG A 176 -3.08 11.42 5.22
C ARG A 176 -4.14 12.26 4.52
N ILE A 177 -5.12 11.61 3.92
CA ILE A 177 -6.29 12.24 3.31
C ILE A 177 -7.53 11.85 4.11
N VAL A 178 -8.29 12.84 4.58
CA VAL A 178 -9.61 12.63 5.19
C VAL A 178 -10.67 12.82 4.10
N ILE A 179 -11.36 11.74 3.74
CA ILE A 179 -12.34 11.70 2.65
C ILE A 179 -13.75 11.96 3.19
N ARG A 180 -14.10 11.28 4.29
CA ARG A 180 -15.38 11.47 4.98
C ARG A 180 -15.10 12.15 6.33
N ARG A 181 -15.85 13.22 6.61
CA ARG A 181 -16.01 13.78 7.94
C ARG A 181 -17.34 13.34 8.52
#